data_AF-A0A2N1U898-F1
#
_entry.id   AF-A0A2N1U898-F1
#
_cell.length_a   1.000
_cell.length_b   1.000
_cell.length_c   1.000
_cell.angle_alpha   90.00
_cell.angle_beta   90.00
_cell.angle_gamma   90.00
#
_symmetry.space_group_name_H-M   'P 1'
#
loop_
_entity.id
_entity.type
_entity.pdbx_description
1 polymer ?
#
loop_
_entity_poly.entity_id
_entity_poly.type
_entity_poly.pdbx_seq_one_letter_code
_entity_poly.pdbx_strand_id
1 'polypeptide(L)'
;MVLSELRQSRATAGVSLLILTVSVLLLAISLSVAIPRADLAVRRGKEDQLRFVLGEFKRAVSKFERCHQRPPSGPEELLRDSLGNRFLRQPYPDPFTGSFDWVFALDDQGRLLVHSASQELSISGARYSDFR
;
A
#
# COMPACT_ATOMS: atom_id res chain seq x y z
N MET A 1 -30.86 -27.26 58.34
CA MET A 1 -29.52 -26.75 57.98
C MET A 1 -28.98 -27.34 56.67
N VAL A 2 -29.33 -28.57 56.26
CA VAL A 2 -28.82 -29.20 55.02
C VAL A 2 -29.44 -28.67 53.70
N LEU A 3 -30.67 -28.14 53.76
CA LEU A 3 -31.38 -27.62 52.57
C LEU A 3 -30.84 -26.27 52.04
N SER A 4 -30.09 -25.50 52.85
CA SER A 4 -29.48 -24.24 52.41
C SER A 4 -28.20 -24.47 51.59
N GLU A 5 -27.38 -25.44 52.00
CA GLU A 5 -26.12 -25.82 51.35
C GLU A 5 -26.33 -26.26 49.88
N LEU A 6 -27.34 -27.11 49.62
CA LEU A 6 -27.64 -27.61 48.27
C LEU A 6 -28.14 -26.52 47.31
N ARG A 7 -28.81 -25.49 47.84
CA ARG A 7 -29.27 -24.34 47.06
C ARG A 7 -28.12 -23.36 46.80
N GLN A 8 -27.20 -23.22 47.74
CA GLN A 8 -25.96 -22.46 47.57
C GLN A 8 -25.08 -23.07 46.48
N SER A 9 -24.83 -24.38 46.47
CA SER A 9 -24.00 -25.02 45.45
C SER A 9 -24.55 -24.89 44.02
N ARG A 10 -25.88 -24.96 43.84
CA ARG A 10 -26.53 -24.72 42.54
C ARG A 10 -26.47 -23.26 42.11
N ALA A 11 -26.63 -22.32 43.05
CA ALA A 11 -26.49 -20.89 42.77
C ALA A 11 -25.03 -20.54 42.42
N THR A 12 -24.05 -21.08 43.16
CA THR A 12 -22.61 -20.89 42.89
C THR A 12 -22.22 -21.49 41.55
N ALA A 13 -22.71 -22.68 41.19
CA ALA A 13 -22.48 -23.28 39.87
C ALA A 13 -23.06 -22.43 38.72
N GLY A 14 -24.26 -21.86 38.92
CA GLY A 14 -24.86 -20.93 37.95
C GLY A 14 -24.07 -19.63 37.79
N VAL A 15 -23.55 -19.09 38.90
CA VAL A 15 -22.69 -17.88 38.89
C VAL A 15 -21.34 -18.17 38.23
N SER A 16 -20.70 -19.30 38.53
CA SER A 16 -19.43 -19.70 37.90
C SER A 16 -19.58 -19.90 36.40
N LEU A 17 -20.67 -20.53 35.95
CA LEU A 17 -20.96 -20.67 34.52
C LEU A 17 -21.09 -19.29 33.89
N LEU A 18 -21.87 -18.38 34.48
CA LEU A 18 -22.10 -17.03 33.95
C LEU A 18 -20.79 -16.22 33.84
N ILE A 19 -19.93 -16.28 34.86
CA ILE A 19 -18.62 -15.62 34.84
C ILE A 19 -17.76 -16.19 33.71
N LEU A 20 -17.77 -17.52 33.51
CA LEU A 20 -17.04 -18.17 32.43
C LEU A 20 -17.56 -17.73 31.06
N THR A 21 -18.88 -17.73 30.83
CA THR A 21 -19.47 -17.32 29.55
C THR A 21 -19.15 -15.86 29.24
N VAL A 22 -19.26 -14.97 30.23
CA VAL A 22 -18.93 -13.54 30.08
C VAL A 22 -17.45 -13.35 29.76
N SER A 23 -16.56 -14.08 30.45
CA SER A 23 -15.11 -14.02 30.20
C SER A 23 -14.76 -14.47 28.78
N VAL A 24 -15.38 -15.55 28.29
CA VAL A 24 -15.19 -16.05 26.92
C VAL A 24 -15.75 -15.05 25.90
N LEU A 25 -16.89 -14.41 26.18
CA LEU A 25 -17.46 -13.38 25.31
C LEU A 25 -16.52 -12.16 25.20
N LEU A 26 -15.98 -11.70 26.32
CA LEU A 26 -15.02 -10.59 26.35
C LEU A 26 -13.74 -10.93 25.58
N LEU A 27 -13.22 -12.15 25.75
CA LEU A 27 -12.08 -12.64 24.97
C LEU A 27 -12.38 -12.64 23.45
N ALA A 28 -13.56 -13.10 23.04
CA ALA A 28 -13.97 -13.11 21.64
C ALA A 28 -14.09 -11.70 21.05
N ILE A 29 -14.66 -10.75 21.80
CA ILE A 29 -14.76 -9.33 21.39
C ILE A 29 -13.36 -8.71 21.30
N SER A 30 -12.48 -8.96 22.28
CA SER A 30 -11.11 -8.45 22.27
C SER A 30 -10.31 -8.95 21.08
N LEU A 31 -10.49 -10.20 20.65
CA LEU A 31 -9.81 -10.76 19.49
C LEU A 31 -10.26 -10.10 18.17
N SER A 32 -11.54 -9.71 18.08
CA SER A 32 -12.12 -9.02 16.92
C SER A 32 -11.46 -7.65 16.65
N VAL A 33 -11.03 -6.95 17.71
CA VAL A 33 -10.40 -5.62 17.60
C VAL A 33 -8.97 -5.70 17.06
N ALA A 34 -8.29 -6.84 17.17
CA ALA A 34 -6.88 -6.97 16.82
C ALA A 34 -6.60 -7.10 15.30
N ILE A 35 -7.63 -7.35 14.49
CA ILE A 35 -7.46 -7.87 13.12
C ILE A 35 -7.22 -6.80 12.01
N PRO A 36 -7.71 -5.54 12.02
CA PRO A 36 -7.76 -4.77 10.77
C PRO A 36 -6.57 -3.81 10.56
N ARG A 37 -5.31 -4.22 10.78
CA ARG A 37 -4.15 -3.31 10.58
C ARG A 37 -3.08 -3.77 9.58
N ALA A 38 -3.12 -5.01 9.10
CA ALA A 38 -2.11 -5.51 8.18
C ALA A 38 -2.23 -4.90 6.78
N ASP A 39 -3.44 -4.77 6.23
CA ASP A 39 -3.64 -4.30 4.85
C ASP A 39 -3.22 -2.84 4.65
N LEU A 40 -3.49 -1.98 5.64
CA LEU A 40 -3.09 -0.57 5.59
C LEU A 40 -1.58 -0.38 5.64
N ALA A 41 -0.86 -1.18 6.43
CA ALA A 41 0.59 -1.11 6.51
C ALA A 41 1.23 -1.53 5.17
N VAL A 42 0.70 -2.59 4.54
CA VAL A 42 1.15 -3.07 3.23
C VAL A 42 0.88 -2.03 2.15
N ARG A 43 -0.33 -1.45 2.10
CA ARG A 43 -0.67 -0.39 1.14
C ARG A 43 0.22 0.84 1.31
N ARG A 44 0.46 1.31 2.53
CA ARG A 44 1.39 2.42 2.80
C ARG A 44 2.79 2.14 2.28
N GLY A 45 3.31 0.93 2.51
CA GLY A 45 4.61 0.52 1.99
C GLY A 45 4.68 0.56 0.45
N LYS A 46 3.63 0.10 -0.24
CA LYS A 46 3.53 0.18 -1.71
C LYS A 46 3.48 1.62 -2.21
N GLU A 47 2.74 2.50 -1.52
CA GLU A 47 2.67 3.92 -1.87
C GLU A 47 4.02 4.64 -1.70
N ASP A 48 4.76 4.34 -0.62
CA ASP A 48 6.10 4.89 -0.40
C ASP A 48 7.08 4.43 -1.49
N GLN A 49 7.00 3.16 -1.88
CA GLN A 49 7.79 2.62 -2.98
C GLN A 49 7.42 3.26 -4.32
N LEU A 50 6.13 3.49 -4.58
CA LEU A 50 5.66 4.19 -5.78
C LEU A 50 6.25 5.60 -5.85
N ARG A 51 6.16 6.38 -4.76
CA ARG A 51 6.74 7.73 -4.68
C ARG A 51 8.24 7.73 -4.92
N PHE A 52 8.96 6.76 -4.36
CA PHE A 52 10.40 6.61 -4.57
C PHE A 52 10.72 6.37 -6.06
N VAL A 53 10.01 5.44 -6.70
CA VAL A 53 10.21 5.09 -8.11
C VAL A 53 9.91 6.30 -9.02
N LEU A 54 8.79 7.00 -8.80
CA LEU A 54 8.46 8.24 -9.53
C LEU A 54 9.57 9.29 -9.41
N GLY A 55 10.18 9.42 -8.23
CA GLY A 55 11.33 10.31 -8.01
C GLY A 55 12.55 9.97 -8.87
N GLU A 56 12.87 8.67 -8.98
CA GLU A 56 13.97 8.21 -9.85
C GLU A 56 13.65 8.42 -11.33
N PHE A 57 12.40 8.20 -11.76
CA PHE A 57 11.95 8.49 -13.13
C PHE A 57 12.08 9.97 -13.47
N LYS A 58 11.58 10.87 -12.61
CA LYS A 58 11.75 12.32 -12.78
C LYS A 58 13.22 12.71 -12.94
N ARG A 59 14.07 12.17 -12.07
CA ARG A 59 15.52 12.43 -12.13
C ARG A 59 16.15 11.91 -13.43
N ALA A 60 15.71 10.75 -13.91
CA ALA A 60 16.16 10.17 -15.17
C ALA A 60 15.73 11.02 -16.36
N VAL A 61 14.46 11.42 -16.43
CA VAL A 61 13.91 12.32 -17.46
C VAL A 61 14.68 13.64 -17.49
N SER A 62 14.86 14.31 -16.35
CA SER A 62 15.60 15.57 -16.31
C SER A 62 17.07 15.43 -16.75
N LYS A 63 17.71 14.27 -16.54
CA LYS A 63 19.06 14.01 -17.06
C LYS A 63 19.03 13.78 -18.57
N PHE A 64 18.06 13.03 -19.06
CA PHE A 64 17.88 12.75 -20.47
C PHE A 64 17.63 14.05 -21.26
N GLU A 65 16.71 14.89 -20.80
CA GLU A 65 16.42 16.18 -21.41
C GLU A 65 17.65 17.10 -21.48
N ARG A 66 18.51 17.07 -20.46
CA ARG A 66 19.79 17.83 -20.49
C ARG A 66 20.79 17.29 -21.50
N CYS A 67 20.81 15.99 -21.75
CA CYS A 67 21.74 15.36 -22.70
C CYS A 67 21.25 15.46 -24.15
N HIS A 68 19.95 15.25 -24.39
CA HIS A 68 19.38 15.10 -25.73
C HIS A 68 18.52 16.28 -26.18
N GLN A 69 18.25 17.25 -25.30
CA GLN A 69 17.38 18.42 -25.55
C GLN A 69 15.98 18.06 -26.05
N ARG A 70 15.53 16.83 -25.81
CA ARG A 70 14.20 16.32 -26.14
C ARG A 70 13.65 15.47 -25.00
N PRO A 71 12.32 15.37 -24.86
CA PRO A 71 11.72 14.39 -23.96
C PRO A 71 11.94 12.96 -24.50
N PRO A 72 12.09 11.96 -23.61
CA PRO A 72 12.15 10.57 -24.03
C PRO A 72 10.78 10.10 -24.55
N SER A 73 10.79 9.22 -25.55
CA SER A 73 9.57 8.68 -26.17
C SER A 73 8.92 7.56 -25.34
N GLY A 74 9.66 7.00 -24.37
CA GLY A 74 9.16 5.95 -23.48
C GLY A 74 10.16 5.55 -22.39
N PRO A 75 9.78 4.61 -21.51
CA PRO A 75 10.59 4.19 -20.38
C PRO A 75 11.83 3.40 -20.81
N GLU A 76 11.75 2.72 -21.95
CA GLU A 76 12.85 1.94 -22.52
C GLU A 76 14.07 2.83 -22.86
N GLU A 77 13.81 4.04 -23.34
CA GLU A 77 14.85 5.00 -23.70
C GLU A 77 15.60 5.54 -22.47
N LEU A 78 14.93 5.56 -21.31
CA LEU A 78 15.55 5.90 -20.02
C LEU A 78 16.40 4.74 -19.46
N LEU A 79 16.04 3.49 -19.79
CA LEU A 79 16.84 2.31 -19.45
C LEU A 79 18.11 2.24 -20.29
N ARG A 80 17.96 2.45 -21.60
CA ARG A 80 19.07 2.45 -22.54
C ARG A 80 18.73 3.34 -23.73
N ASP A 81 19.43 4.46 -23.81
CA ASP A 81 19.32 5.35 -24.96
C ASP A 81 20.03 4.74 -26.19
N SER A 82 19.68 5.26 -27.36
CA SER A 82 20.32 5.04 -28.66
C SER A 82 21.85 5.16 -28.63
N LEU A 83 22.42 6.03 -27.78
CA LEU A 83 23.87 6.19 -27.60
C LEU A 83 24.47 5.20 -26.57
N GLY A 84 23.66 4.28 -26.03
CA GLY A 84 24.07 3.32 -25.01
C GLY A 84 24.12 3.87 -23.58
N ASN A 85 23.72 5.13 -23.39
CA ASN A 85 23.66 5.76 -22.07
C ASN A 85 22.47 5.24 -21.27
N ARG A 86 22.68 5.03 -19.96
CA ARG A 86 21.64 4.54 -19.04
C ARG A 86 21.33 5.59 -17.99
N PHE A 87 20.07 6.03 -17.94
CA PHE A 87 19.61 7.08 -17.02
C PHE A 87 18.90 6.50 -15.79
N LEU A 88 18.27 5.33 -15.93
CA LEU A 88 17.69 4.54 -14.83
C LEU A 88 18.68 3.48 -14.34
N ARG A 89 18.75 3.29 -13.01
CA ARG A 89 19.66 2.29 -12.43
C ARG A 89 19.23 0.86 -12.76
N GLN A 90 17.93 0.61 -12.80
CA GLN A 90 17.33 -0.71 -13.02
C GLN A 90 15.90 -0.53 -13.57
N PRO A 91 15.30 -1.56 -14.18
CA PRO A 91 13.87 -1.57 -14.47
C PRO A 91 13.10 -1.67 -13.15
N TYR A 92 12.41 -0.60 -12.77
CA TYR A 92 11.56 -0.59 -11.59
C TYR A 92 10.15 -1.05 -11.96
N PRO A 93 9.69 -2.24 -11.53
CA PRO A 93 8.30 -2.63 -11.74
C PRO A 93 7.37 -1.74 -10.89
N ASP A 94 6.17 -1.52 -11.38
CA ASP A 94 5.12 -0.83 -10.63
C ASP A 94 4.70 -1.69 -9.42
N PRO A 95 4.72 -1.14 -8.19
CA PRO A 95 4.38 -1.88 -6.97
C PRO A 95 2.90 -2.32 -6.86
N PHE A 96 2.02 -1.77 -7.72
CA PHE A 96 0.60 -2.12 -7.76
C PHE A 96 0.28 -3.14 -8.87
N THR A 97 0.81 -2.99 -10.08
CA THR A 97 0.58 -3.94 -11.20
C THR A 97 1.59 -5.10 -11.22
N GLY A 98 2.76 -4.92 -10.58
CA GLY A 98 3.88 -5.87 -10.62
C GLY A 98 4.61 -5.90 -11.97
N SER A 99 4.23 -5.04 -12.92
CA SER A 99 4.75 -5.00 -14.29
C SER A 99 5.51 -3.71 -14.57
N PHE A 100 6.30 -3.68 -15.65
CA PHE A 100 7.01 -2.48 -16.09
C PHE A 100 6.15 -1.70 -17.10
N ASP A 101 4.94 -1.32 -16.72
CA ASP A 101 3.91 -0.72 -17.59
C ASP A 101 3.66 0.76 -17.29
N TRP A 102 4.73 1.53 -17.14
CA TRP A 102 4.64 2.96 -16.83
C TRP A 102 4.01 3.76 -17.96
N VAL A 103 3.03 4.61 -17.61
CA VAL A 103 2.36 5.48 -18.57
C VAL A 103 3.02 6.86 -18.56
N PHE A 104 3.33 7.35 -19.75
CA PHE A 104 3.93 8.65 -19.98
C PHE A 104 2.85 9.62 -20.44
N ALA A 105 2.66 10.70 -19.70
CA ALA A 105 1.75 11.78 -20.04
C ALA A 105 2.52 13.09 -20.13
N LEU A 106 2.10 14.01 -20.99
CA LEU A 106 2.62 15.37 -21.00
C LEU A 106 1.70 16.25 -20.14
N ASP A 107 2.30 16.99 -19.21
CA ASP A 107 1.61 18.04 -18.46
C ASP A 107 1.29 19.23 -19.38
N ASP A 108 0.40 20.12 -18.94
CA ASP A 108 0.06 21.37 -19.64
C ASP A 108 1.29 22.28 -19.85
N GLN A 109 2.33 22.08 -19.03
CA GLN A 109 3.63 22.76 -19.12
C GLN A 109 4.65 22.05 -20.03
N GLY A 110 4.23 21.03 -20.80
CA GLY A 110 5.10 20.27 -21.71
C GLY A 110 6.12 19.37 -21.02
N ARG A 111 5.99 19.15 -19.70
CA ARG A 111 6.86 18.25 -18.94
C ARG A 111 6.34 16.83 -19.04
N LEU A 112 7.27 15.88 -19.19
CA LEU A 112 6.94 14.46 -19.18
C LEU A 112 6.67 14.00 -17.75
N LEU A 113 5.43 13.56 -17.51
CA LEU A 113 4.96 12.94 -16.29
C LEU A 113 4.95 11.42 -16.47
N VAL A 114 5.39 10.71 -15.44
CA VAL A 114 5.37 9.25 -15.37
C VAL A 114 4.41 8.87 -14.26
N HIS A 115 3.37 8.11 -14.58
CA HIS A 115 2.40 7.65 -13.61
C HIS A 115 2.17 6.14 -13.70
N SER A 116 1.69 5.57 -12.60
CA SER A 116 1.29 4.17 -12.52
C SER A 116 0.15 3.90 -13.52
N ALA A 117 0.14 2.70 -14.11
CA ALA A 117 -0.97 2.22 -14.93
C ALA A 117 -2.19 1.79 -14.09
N SER A 118 -2.02 1.70 -12.76
CA SER A 118 -3.10 1.32 -11.86
C SER A 118 -4.21 2.37 -11.79
N GLN A 119 -5.46 1.90 -11.91
CA GLN A 119 -6.66 2.71 -11.68
C GLN A 119 -7.09 2.74 -10.20
N GLU A 120 -6.29 2.14 -9.30
CA GLU A 120 -6.60 2.11 -7.89
C GLU A 120 -6.49 3.49 -7.21
N LEU A 121 -7.21 3.61 -6.11
CA LEU A 121 -7.21 4.77 -5.23
C LEU A 121 -6.21 4.55 -4.09
N SER A 122 -5.42 5.59 -3.84
CA SER A 122 -4.63 5.79 -2.63
C SER A 122 -5.50 5.68 -1.38
N ILE A 123 -4.87 5.39 -0.24
CA ILE A 123 -5.52 5.46 1.08
C ILE A 123 -6.14 6.86 1.32
N SER A 124 -5.60 7.90 0.69
CA SER A 124 -6.11 9.28 0.74
C SER A 124 -7.25 9.58 -0.23
N GLY A 125 -7.64 8.63 -1.09
CA GLY A 125 -8.69 8.82 -2.11
C GLY A 125 -8.23 9.48 -3.42
N ALA A 126 -6.94 9.78 -3.57
CA ALA A 126 -6.35 10.21 -4.85
C ALA A 126 -6.07 9.00 -5.76
N ARG A 127 -6.20 9.14 -7.08
CA ARG A 127 -5.82 8.06 -8.01
C ARG A 127 -4.30 7.95 -8.08
N TYR A 128 -3.75 6.75 -8.24
CA TYR A 128 -2.31 6.60 -8.45
C TYR A 128 -1.82 7.22 -9.77
N SER A 129 -2.71 7.40 -10.74
CA SER A 129 -2.45 8.18 -11.95
C SER A 129 -2.15 9.66 -11.67
N ASP A 130 -2.68 10.20 -10.57
CA ASP A 130 -2.56 11.61 -10.22
C ASP A 130 -1.34 11.89 -9.33
N PHE A 131 -0.60 10.85 -8.96
CA PHE A 131 0.62 11.00 -8.16
C PHE A 131 1.68 11.68 -9.02
N ARG A 132 2.17 12.81 -8.52
CA ARG A 132 3.17 13.63 -9.20
C ARG A 132 4.52 13.44 -8.57
#